data_AF-A0AAE1SK52-F1
#
_entry.id   AF-A0AAE1SK52-F1
#
_cell.length_a   1.000
_cell.length_b   1.000
_cell.length_c   1.000
_cell.angle_alpha   90.00
_cell.angle_beta   90.00
_cell.angle_gamma   90.00
#
_symmetry.space_group_name_H-M   'P 1'
#
loop_
_entity.id
_entity.type
_entity.pdbx_description
1 polymer ?
#
loop_
_entity_poly.entity_id
_entity_poly.type
_entity_poly.pdbx_seq_one_letter_code
_entity_poly.pdbx_strand_id
1 'polypeptide(L)'
;MLTQSTNFVDQICKLGARRIALFSLGPVGCVPARTLLPGAPVDKCYGKMNKMVKNYNMGLENLGKTIPMKYPGCFAVYGDVYEAGQTFRANPKRYGFSDVTNACCGGGTLGGLVQCAQADFPPYGSSFFHHPTGRFTNGRTVADFVSEFIGIPLQKPFLEAQVELVNGSRKEYPSNGINFASAGSGVLRPTNQDLGVTPIQDQIQQFKTLVQQNHITKKQIQESLFFYESGSNDIFSYFYPFDAPTLTPDAYVQSMLTEVTNFVDQICKLGARRIALFSLGPVGCVPARTLLPGAPVNKCYGKMNKMVKNYNMGLQNLGKTIPTKYPGSFAVYGAVYKTVQIFRANPKRYDVTNACCGDGTLGGLLQCGKEGYKLCAKPNEYLFWDYFHPSEHTYKLISKALWSGTHSRVRPVNLKTLANMTSTS
;
A
#
# COMPACT_ATOMS: atom_id res chain seq x y z
N MET A 1 -1.67 -27.35 -12.38
CA MET A 1 -3.09 -26.98 -12.18
C MET A 1 -4.06 -28.09 -12.58
N LEU A 2 -4.11 -28.53 -13.84
CA LEU A 2 -5.11 -29.54 -14.26
C LEU A 2 -5.02 -30.84 -13.45
N THR A 3 -3.82 -31.42 -13.32
CA THR A 3 -3.60 -32.64 -12.52
C THR A 3 -4.07 -32.50 -11.07
N GLN A 4 -3.84 -31.34 -10.44
CA GLN A 4 -4.29 -31.09 -9.06
C GLN A 4 -5.82 -31.03 -8.99
N SER A 5 -6.46 -30.40 -9.97
CA SER A 5 -7.93 -30.33 -10.06
C SER A 5 -8.54 -31.71 -10.29
N THR A 6 -7.95 -32.52 -11.18
CA THR A 6 -8.32 -33.91 -11.38
C THR A 6 -8.21 -34.73 -10.11
N ASN A 7 -7.08 -34.64 -9.40
CA ASN A 7 -6.87 -35.37 -8.15
C ASN A 7 -7.87 -34.96 -7.06
N PHE A 8 -8.17 -33.66 -6.96
CA PHE A 8 -9.16 -33.16 -6.01
C PHE A 8 -10.57 -33.72 -6.33
N VAL A 9 -11.00 -33.65 -7.59
CA VAL A 9 -12.30 -34.17 -8.03
C VAL A 9 -12.40 -35.69 -7.80
N ASP A 10 -11.33 -36.43 -8.11
CA ASP A 10 -11.22 -37.86 -7.84
C ASP A 10 -11.38 -38.19 -6.34
N GLN A 11 -10.72 -37.42 -5.48
CA GLN A 11 -10.81 -37.59 -4.02
C GLN A 11 -12.22 -37.33 -3.48
N ILE A 12 -12.86 -36.23 -3.89
CA ILE A 12 -14.23 -35.94 -3.40
C ILE A 12 -15.24 -36.97 -3.90
N CYS A 13 -15.07 -37.50 -5.11
CA CYS A 13 -15.90 -38.61 -5.63
C CYS A 13 -15.72 -39.89 -4.79
N LYS A 14 -14.48 -40.26 -4.46
CA LYS A 14 -14.18 -41.39 -3.57
C LYS A 14 -14.82 -41.24 -2.19
N LEU A 15 -14.90 -40.00 -1.69
CA LEU A 15 -15.54 -39.68 -0.41
C LEU A 15 -17.08 -39.62 -0.47
N GLY A 16 -17.69 -39.82 -1.64
CA GLY A 16 -19.14 -39.90 -1.79
C GLY A 16 -19.80 -38.72 -2.50
N ALA A 17 -19.05 -37.74 -3.02
CA ALA A 17 -19.63 -36.69 -3.84
C ALA A 17 -20.23 -37.27 -5.13
N ARG A 18 -21.44 -36.83 -5.50
CA ARG A 18 -22.18 -37.34 -6.68
C ARG A 18 -22.72 -36.24 -7.59
N ARG A 19 -22.63 -34.97 -7.21
CA ARG A 19 -23.05 -33.83 -8.04
C ARG A 19 -21.93 -32.82 -8.02
N ILE A 20 -21.34 -32.55 -9.19
CA ILE A 20 -20.12 -31.76 -9.31
C ILE A 20 -20.33 -30.71 -10.40
N ALA A 21 -19.96 -29.47 -10.11
CA ALA A 21 -19.91 -28.40 -11.10
C ALA A 21 -18.45 -28.00 -11.32
N LEU A 22 -17.99 -28.05 -12.56
CA LEU A 22 -16.66 -27.64 -12.97
C LEU A 22 -16.78 -26.39 -13.82
N PHE A 23 -16.25 -25.27 -13.33
CA PHE A 23 -16.29 -24.01 -14.06
C PHE A 23 -14.95 -23.75 -14.74
N SER A 24 -15.01 -23.44 -16.04
CA SER A 24 -13.84 -23.03 -16.80
C SER A 24 -13.27 -21.71 -16.25
N LEU A 25 -11.99 -21.44 -16.50
CA LEU A 25 -11.42 -20.13 -16.21
C LEU A 25 -11.89 -19.13 -17.28
N GLY A 26 -12.29 -17.93 -16.87
CA GLY A 26 -12.58 -16.83 -17.80
C GLY A 26 -11.37 -16.41 -18.63
N PRO A 27 -11.50 -15.49 -19.60
CA PRO A 27 -10.40 -15.08 -20.48
C PRO A 27 -9.37 -14.22 -19.73
N VAL A 28 -8.50 -14.85 -18.93
CA VAL A 28 -7.57 -14.17 -18.01
C VAL A 28 -6.60 -13.21 -18.73
N GLY A 29 -6.22 -13.52 -19.97
CA GLY A 29 -5.39 -12.62 -20.77
C GLY A 29 -6.10 -11.30 -21.13
N CYS A 30 -7.42 -11.24 -20.99
CA CYS A 30 -8.21 -10.03 -21.19
C CYS A 30 -8.42 -9.20 -19.92
N VAL A 31 -7.91 -9.65 -18.76
CA VAL A 31 -7.92 -8.86 -17.53
C VAL A 31 -7.01 -7.64 -17.73
N PRO A 32 -7.48 -6.39 -17.48
CA PRO A 32 -6.72 -5.18 -17.82
C PRO A 32 -5.29 -5.16 -17.25
N ALA A 33 -5.09 -5.60 -16.00
CA ALA A 33 -3.74 -5.69 -15.43
C ALA A 33 -2.79 -6.64 -16.20
N ARG A 34 -3.32 -7.63 -16.92
CA ARG A 34 -2.53 -8.64 -17.66
C ARG A 34 -2.14 -8.18 -19.07
N THR A 35 -2.76 -7.13 -19.59
CA THR A 35 -2.35 -6.50 -20.85
C THR A 35 -1.13 -5.60 -20.70
N LEU A 36 -0.65 -5.38 -19.46
CA LEU A 36 0.53 -4.59 -19.13
C LEU A 36 1.80 -5.43 -18.96
N LEU A 37 1.68 -6.76 -18.99
CA LEU A 37 2.83 -7.64 -18.84
C LEU A 37 3.79 -7.51 -20.03
N PRO A 38 5.12 -7.68 -19.82
CA PRO A 38 6.09 -7.66 -20.92
C PRO A 38 5.69 -8.61 -22.06
N GLY A 39 5.56 -8.07 -23.28
CA GLY A 39 5.15 -8.82 -24.47
C GLY A 39 3.64 -9.02 -24.65
N ALA A 40 2.80 -8.38 -23.81
CA ALA A 40 1.38 -8.28 -24.07
C ALA A 40 1.10 -7.19 -25.13
N PRO A 41 0.14 -7.42 -26.05
CA PRO A 41 -0.23 -6.44 -27.06
C PRO A 41 -1.01 -5.26 -26.44
N VAL A 42 -0.73 -4.05 -26.92
CA VAL A 42 -1.52 -2.86 -26.60
C VAL A 42 -2.94 -3.03 -27.19
N ASP A 43 -3.96 -2.65 -26.42
CA ASP A 43 -5.39 -2.69 -26.79
C ASP A 43 -5.98 -4.07 -27.13
N LYS A 44 -5.29 -5.17 -26.79
CA LYS A 44 -5.76 -6.54 -27.03
C LYS A 44 -5.49 -7.46 -25.85
N CYS A 45 -6.30 -8.51 -25.73
CA CYS A 45 -6.05 -9.56 -24.75
C CYS A 45 -4.71 -10.23 -24.98
N TYR A 46 -4.01 -10.60 -23.91
CA TYR A 46 -2.76 -11.33 -23.99
C TYR A 46 -2.98 -12.77 -24.45
N GLY A 47 -2.82 -12.99 -25.76
CA GLY A 47 -3.11 -14.26 -26.43
C GLY A 47 -2.36 -15.46 -25.86
N LYS A 48 -1.09 -15.28 -25.45
CA LYS A 48 -0.30 -16.36 -24.84
C LYS A 48 -0.95 -16.88 -23.55
N MET A 49 -1.47 -15.97 -22.71
CA MET A 49 -2.15 -16.33 -21.47
C MET A 49 -3.50 -17.01 -21.75
N ASN A 50 -4.27 -16.48 -22.69
CA ASN A 50 -5.53 -17.08 -23.11
C ASN A 50 -5.33 -18.49 -23.73
N LYS A 51 -4.21 -18.75 -24.42
CA LYS A 51 -3.89 -20.09 -24.91
C LYS A 51 -3.69 -21.09 -23.76
N MET A 52 -2.98 -20.69 -22.70
CA MET A 52 -2.80 -21.54 -21.52
C MET A 52 -4.14 -21.80 -20.80
N VAL A 53 -4.97 -20.78 -20.66
CA VAL A 53 -6.32 -20.89 -20.10
C VAL A 53 -7.18 -21.87 -20.90
N LYS A 54 -7.22 -21.73 -22.23
CA LYS A 54 -7.96 -22.65 -23.11
C LYS A 54 -7.51 -24.10 -22.95
N ASN A 55 -6.19 -24.34 -22.88
CA ASN A 55 -5.65 -25.68 -22.66
C ASN A 55 -6.10 -26.29 -21.33
N TYR A 56 -6.10 -25.49 -20.25
CA TYR A 56 -6.61 -25.92 -18.96
C TYR A 56 -8.11 -26.20 -19.00
N ASN A 57 -8.90 -25.33 -19.62
CA ASN A 57 -10.36 -25.46 -19.73
C ASN A 57 -10.77 -26.71 -20.53
N MET A 58 -10.11 -27.00 -21.64
CA MET A 58 -10.33 -28.25 -22.40
C MET A 58 -10.09 -29.49 -21.53
N GLY A 59 -9.03 -29.46 -20.71
CA GLY A 59 -8.76 -30.54 -19.77
C GLY A 59 -9.84 -30.69 -18.70
N LEU A 60 -10.36 -29.57 -18.19
CA LEU A 60 -11.42 -29.55 -17.19
C LEU A 60 -12.77 -30.03 -17.75
N GLU A 61 -13.08 -29.68 -19.00
CA GLU A 61 -14.25 -30.18 -19.71
C GLU A 61 -14.16 -31.71 -19.90
N ASN A 62 -12.99 -32.21 -20.33
CA ASN A 62 -12.74 -33.65 -20.45
C ASN A 62 -12.83 -34.37 -19.10
N LEU A 63 -12.40 -33.72 -18.01
CA LEU A 63 -12.60 -34.25 -16.66
C LEU A 63 -14.09 -34.41 -16.33
N GLY A 64 -14.91 -33.40 -16.65
CA GLY A 64 -16.36 -33.46 -16.47
C GLY A 64 -17.01 -34.62 -17.23
N LYS A 65 -16.49 -34.97 -18.42
CA LYS A 65 -16.97 -36.12 -19.21
C LYS A 65 -16.53 -37.48 -18.64
N THR A 66 -15.32 -37.55 -18.08
CA THR A 66 -14.72 -38.83 -17.63
C THR A 66 -15.07 -39.21 -16.19
N ILE A 67 -15.35 -38.25 -15.30
CA ILE A 67 -15.68 -38.52 -13.90
C ILE A 67 -16.96 -39.36 -13.74
N PRO A 68 -18.08 -39.07 -14.43
CA PRO A 68 -19.28 -39.91 -14.39
C PRO A 68 -19.03 -41.36 -14.83
N MET A 69 -18.11 -41.58 -15.78
CA MET A 69 -17.73 -42.92 -16.25
C MET A 69 -16.92 -43.67 -15.19
N LYS A 70 -16.06 -42.97 -14.47
CA LYS A 70 -15.20 -43.55 -13.43
C LYS A 70 -15.95 -43.82 -12.12
N TYR A 71 -16.99 -43.04 -11.82
CA TYR A 71 -17.77 -43.12 -10.58
C TYR A 71 -19.27 -43.22 -10.89
N PRO A 72 -19.82 -44.45 -10.99
CA PRO A 72 -21.24 -44.65 -11.25
C PRO A 72 -22.14 -43.89 -10.26
N GLY A 73 -23.16 -43.21 -10.79
CA GLY A 73 -24.05 -42.34 -10.01
C GLY A 73 -23.51 -40.92 -9.76
N CYS A 74 -22.30 -40.59 -10.23
CA CYS A 74 -21.79 -39.24 -10.22
C CYS A 74 -22.25 -38.47 -11.47
N PHE A 75 -22.74 -37.26 -11.27
CA PHE A 75 -23.13 -36.31 -12.30
C PHE A 75 -22.20 -35.10 -12.25
N ALA A 76 -21.66 -34.72 -13.40
CA ALA A 76 -20.78 -33.56 -13.53
C ALA A 76 -21.34 -32.61 -14.60
N VAL A 77 -21.42 -31.32 -14.26
CA VAL A 77 -21.73 -30.26 -15.22
C VAL A 77 -20.49 -29.41 -15.46
N TYR A 78 -20.30 -29.02 -16.70
CA TYR A 78 -19.25 -28.09 -17.09
C TYR A 78 -19.88 -26.73 -17.42
N GLY A 79 -19.43 -25.69 -16.73
CA GLY A 79 -19.84 -24.31 -16.97
C GLY A 79 -18.75 -23.56 -17.73
N ASP A 80 -19.04 -23.11 -18.94
CA ASP A 80 -18.06 -22.37 -19.75
C ASP A 80 -18.06 -20.87 -19.47
N VAL A 81 -17.31 -20.48 -18.44
CA VAL A 81 -17.09 -19.08 -18.07
C VAL A 81 -16.24 -18.34 -19.10
N TYR A 82 -15.39 -19.04 -19.85
CA TYR A 82 -14.56 -18.45 -20.89
C TYR A 82 -15.40 -17.84 -22.00
N GLU A 83 -16.28 -18.63 -22.62
CA GLU A 83 -17.16 -18.16 -23.69
C GLU A 83 -18.20 -17.15 -23.19
N ALA A 84 -18.70 -17.32 -21.96
CA ALA A 84 -19.55 -16.30 -21.34
C ALA A 84 -18.81 -14.95 -21.21
N GLY A 85 -17.58 -14.95 -20.71
CA GLY A 85 -16.74 -13.76 -20.62
C GLY A 85 -16.43 -13.13 -21.97
N GLN A 86 -16.16 -13.95 -23.00
CA GLN A 86 -15.97 -13.46 -24.37
C GLN A 86 -17.24 -12.84 -24.95
N THR A 87 -18.41 -13.45 -24.68
CA THR A 87 -19.72 -12.94 -25.11
C THR A 87 -20.03 -11.58 -24.49
N PHE A 88 -19.78 -11.41 -23.19
CA PHE A 88 -19.96 -10.13 -22.49
C PHE A 88 -19.05 -9.06 -23.08
N ARG A 89 -17.78 -9.41 -23.37
CA ARG A 89 -16.82 -8.47 -23.98
C ARG A 89 -17.18 -8.09 -25.41
N ALA A 90 -17.73 -9.02 -26.19
CA ALA A 90 -18.16 -8.74 -27.56
C ALA A 90 -19.46 -7.92 -27.62
N ASN A 91 -20.29 -7.98 -26.57
CA ASN A 91 -21.61 -7.34 -26.54
C ASN A 91 -21.87 -6.58 -25.22
N PRO A 92 -20.99 -5.67 -24.78
CA PRO A 92 -21.02 -5.10 -23.42
C PRO A 92 -22.35 -4.41 -23.11
N LYS A 93 -22.84 -3.57 -24.03
CA LYS A 93 -24.09 -2.83 -23.86
C LYS A 93 -25.32 -3.72 -23.70
N ARG A 94 -25.36 -4.87 -24.41
CA ARG A 94 -26.47 -5.83 -24.31
C ARG A 94 -26.62 -6.39 -22.91
N TYR A 95 -25.51 -6.50 -22.18
CA TYR A 95 -25.46 -7.04 -20.82
C TYR A 95 -25.32 -5.95 -19.75
N GLY A 96 -25.57 -4.68 -20.10
CA GLY A 96 -25.55 -3.57 -19.15
C GLY A 96 -24.16 -3.05 -18.78
N PHE A 97 -23.11 -3.48 -19.49
CA PHE A 97 -21.76 -2.95 -19.29
C PHE A 97 -21.52 -1.72 -20.16
N SER A 98 -21.08 -0.63 -19.53
CA SER A 98 -20.62 0.58 -20.22
C SER A 98 -19.16 0.48 -20.66
N ASP A 99 -18.35 -0.33 -19.96
CA ASP A 99 -16.93 -0.53 -20.21
C ASP A 99 -16.52 -1.96 -19.79
N VAL A 100 -15.81 -2.66 -20.68
CA VAL A 100 -15.30 -4.03 -20.46
C VAL A 100 -13.80 -4.13 -20.74
N THR A 101 -13.17 -3.00 -21.03
CA THR A 101 -11.77 -2.88 -21.41
C THR A 101 -10.94 -2.18 -20.35
N ASN A 102 -11.55 -1.31 -19.56
CA ASN A 102 -10.90 -0.65 -18.43
C ASN A 102 -11.20 -1.37 -17.11
N ALA A 103 -10.19 -1.43 -16.25
CA ALA A 103 -10.41 -1.84 -14.86
C ALA A 103 -10.92 -0.64 -14.05
N CYS A 104 -11.73 -0.92 -13.03
CA CYS A 104 -12.10 0.08 -12.01
C CYS A 104 -10.88 0.54 -11.18
N CYS A 105 -9.80 -0.24 -11.19
CA CYS A 105 -8.54 0.06 -10.53
C CYS A 105 -7.39 -0.66 -11.26
N GLY A 106 -6.23 -0.01 -11.38
CA GLY A 106 -5.02 -0.57 -11.98
C GLY A 106 -4.91 -0.20 -13.45
N GLY A 107 -3.86 -0.66 -14.13
CA GLY A 107 -3.70 -0.31 -15.53
C GLY A 107 -4.68 -1.05 -16.45
N GLY A 108 -5.12 -0.33 -17.47
CA GLY A 108 -5.97 -0.73 -18.57
C GLY A 108 -5.76 0.26 -19.71
N THR A 109 -6.08 -0.14 -20.94
CA THR A 109 -5.70 0.58 -22.15
C THR A 109 -6.43 1.90 -22.30
N LEU A 110 -5.78 2.97 -21.85
CA LEU A 110 -5.83 4.35 -22.36
C LEU A 110 -4.81 5.27 -21.63
N GLY A 111 -3.63 4.75 -21.24
CA GLY A 111 -2.54 5.58 -20.71
C GLY A 111 -2.81 6.31 -19.38
N GLY A 112 -3.97 6.13 -18.76
CA GLY A 112 -4.25 6.56 -17.40
C GLY A 112 -3.83 5.47 -16.42
N LEU A 113 -2.81 5.71 -15.61
CA LEU A 113 -2.62 4.93 -14.38
C LEU A 113 -3.84 5.19 -13.49
N VAL A 114 -4.81 4.27 -13.44
CA VAL A 114 -5.86 4.35 -12.42
C VAL A 114 -5.25 3.89 -11.11
N GLN A 115 -5.02 4.83 -10.20
CA GLN A 115 -4.42 4.56 -8.91
C GLN A 115 -5.35 3.67 -8.07
N CYS A 116 -4.96 2.43 -7.76
CA CYS A 116 -5.80 1.53 -6.95
C CYS A 116 -5.77 1.91 -5.47
N ALA A 117 -4.67 2.51 -5.04
CA ALA A 117 -4.49 2.99 -3.69
C ALA A 117 -5.10 4.39 -3.56
N GLN A 118 -6.43 4.45 -3.55
CA GLN A 118 -7.22 5.67 -3.38
C GLN A 118 -7.98 5.72 -2.05
N ALA A 119 -8.10 6.93 -1.51
CA ALA A 119 -8.85 7.30 -0.31
C ALA A 119 -9.51 8.69 -0.47
N ASP A 120 -9.80 9.07 -1.72
CA ASP A 120 -10.45 10.30 -2.16
C ASP A 120 -11.98 10.14 -2.27
N PHE A 121 -12.54 9.17 -1.55
CA PHE A 121 -13.96 8.89 -1.46
C PHE A 121 -14.41 8.66 0.01
N PRO A 122 -15.69 8.85 0.35
CA PRO A 122 -16.19 8.62 1.71
C PRO A 122 -15.99 7.17 2.18
N PRO A 123 -15.77 6.91 3.48
CA PRO A 123 -15.81 7.85 4.60
C PRO A 123 -14.44 8.41 5.03
N TYR A 124 -13.42 8.34 4.18
CA TYR A 124 -12.11 8.94 4.46
C TYR A 124 -12.25 10.46 4.68
N GLY A 125 -11.48 11.01 5.61
CA GLY A 125 -11.54 12.44 5.98
C GLY A 125 -12.76 12.87 6.82
N SER A 126 -13.66 11.95 7.20
CA SER A 126 -14.91 12.24 7.92
C SER A 126 -14.80 13.00 9.26
N SER A 127 -13.69 12.89 10.01
CA SER A 127 -13.58 13.49 11.34
C SER A 127 -13.09 14.93 11.37
N PHE A 128 -12.00 15.26 10.67
CA PHE A 128 -11.42 16.62 10.69
C PHE A 128 -11.73 17.42 9.43
N PHE A 129 -11.62 16.80 8.26
CA PHE A 129 -11.83 17.48 6.99
C PHE A 129 -13.32 17.55 6.64
N HIS A 130 -14.11 16.58 7.10
CA HIS A 130 -15.52 16.39 6.74
C HIS A 130 -15.76 16.18 5.23
N HIS A 131 -14.70 15.88 4.49
CA HIS A 131 -14.72 15.46 3.09
C HIS A 131 -13.46 14.62 2.81
N PRO A 132 -13.49 13.76 1.77
CA PRO A 132 -12.31 12.98 1.39
C PRO A 132 -11.18 13.87 0.86
N THR A 133 -9.94 13.58 1.28
CA THR A 133 -8.75 14.32 0.81
C THR A 133 -7.68 13.41 0.21
N GLY A 134 -7.95 12.12 0.02
CA GLY A 134 -6.92 11.14 -0.35
C GLY A 134 -6.04 10.66 0.82
N ARG A 135 -6.28 11.15 2.05
CA ARG A 135 -5.59 10.64 3.26
C ARG A 135 -6.24 9.34 3.70
N PHE A 136 -5.43 8.29 3.85
CA PHE A 136 -5.85 6.96 4.30
C PHE A 136 -6.13 6.91 5.81
N THR A 137 -7.08 7.73 6.27
CA THR A 137 -7.58 7.75 7.64
C THR A 137 -8.89 8.55 7.69
N ASN A 138 -9.56 8.60 8.84
CA ASN A 138 -10.72 9.46 9.01
C ASN A 138 -10.39 10.95 9.11
N GLY A 139 -9.12 11.35 9.25
CA GLY A 139 -8.74 12.76 9.37
C GLY A 139 -7.27 13.03 9.07
N ARG A 140 -6.56 13.64 10.01
CA ARG A 140 -5.16 14.05 9.89
C ARG A 140 -4.16 12.90 10.11
N THR A 141 -3.04 13.00 9.41
CA THR A 141 -1.85 12.14 9.50
C THR A 141 -0.76 12.77 10.37
N VAL A 142 0.38 12.07 10.55
CA VAL A 142 1.53 12.62 11.31
C VAL A 142 2.02 13.94 10.72
N ALA A 143 2.17 14.03 9.39
CA ALA A 143 2.65 15.24 8.73
C ALA A 143 1.73 16.43 9.01
N ASP A 144 0.40 16.21 8.95
CA ASP A 144 -0.60 17.25 9.21
C ASP A 144 -0.50 17.78 10.65
N PHE A 145 -0.43 16.88 11.64
CA PHE A 145 -0.28 17.28 13.03
C PHE A 145 1.03 18.03 13.30
N VAL A 146 2.13 17.68 12.61
CA VAL A 146 3.38 18.40 12.76
C VAL A 146 3.29 19.81 12.14
N SER A 147 2.62 19.99 10.99
CA SER A 147 2.31 21.33 10.47
C SER A 147 1.53 22.17 11.50
N GLU A 148 0.51 21.58 12.15
CA GLU A 148 -0.25 22.25 13.21
C GLU A 148 0.63 22.61 14.43
N PHE A 149 1.53 21.71 14.85
CA PHE A 149 2.41 21.98 15.99
C PHE A 149 3.45 23.07 15.73
N ILE A 150 3.88 23.22 14.47
CA ILE A 150 4.79 24.30 14.04
C ILE A 150 4.03 25.61 13.82
N GLY A 151 2.71 25.55 13.58
CA GLY A 151 1.86 26.71 13.36
C GLY A 151 1.81 27.16 11.89
N ILE A 152 1.95 26.21 10.95
CA ILE A 152 1.83 26.48 9.50
C ILE A 152 0.59 25.78 8.91
N PRO A 153 0.04 26.28 7.78
CA PRO A 153 -1.02 25.57 7.08
C PRO A 153 -0.58 24.17 6.64
N LEU A 154 -1.53 23.26 6.46
CA LEU A 154 -1.26 21.90 6.02
C LEU A 154 -0.53 21.88 4.67
N GLN A 155 0.49 21.03 4.56
CA GLN A 155 1.20 20.77 3.30
C GLN A 155 0.25 20.38 2.15
N LYS A 156 0.66 20.68 0.92
CA LYS A 156 -0.08 20.25 -0.28
C LYS A 156 0.58 19.03 -0.92
N PRO A 157 -0.17 18.05 -1.44
CA PRO A 157 0.38 17.02 -2.31
C PRO A 157 1.09 17.63 -3.53
N PHE A 158 2.25 17.09 -3.91
CA PHE A 158 3.03 17.59 -5.04
C PHE A 158 2.21 17.58 -6.35
N LEU A 159 1.55 16.46 -6.65
CA LEU A 159 0.80 16.30 -7.90
C LEU A 159 -0.40 17.25 -7.97
N GLU A 160 -1.07 17.50 -6.84
CA GLU A 160 -2.15 18.49 -6.76
C GLU A 160 -1.61 19.90 -7.03
N ALA A 161 -0.51 20.29 -6.38
CA ALA A 161 0.13 21.58 -6.62
C ALA A 161 0.60 21.74 -8.07
N GLN A 162 1.11 20.67 -8.69
CA GLN A 162 1.53 20.65 -10.08
C GLN A 162 0.35 20.88 -11.04
N VAL A 163 -0.79 20.21 -10.81
CA VAL A 163 -2.01 20.41 -11.61
C VAL A 163 -2.52 21.85 -11.48
N GLU A 164 -2.53 22.41 -10.27
CA GLU A 164 -2.95 23.80 -10.03
C GLU A 164 -2.05 24.83 -10.74
N LEU A 165 -0.76 24.54 -10.89
CA LEU A 165 0.17 25.38 -11.66
C LEU A 165 -0.11 25.30 -13.15
N VAL A 166 -0.27 24.08 -13.68
CA VAL A 166 -0.51 23.85 -15.11
C VAL A 166 -1.83 24.46 -15.56
N ASN A 167 -2.87 24.41 -14.73
CA ASN A 167 -4.17 25.00 -15.05
C ASN A 167 -4.30 26.50 -14.69
N GLY A 168 -3.25 27.10 -14.12
CA GLY A 168 -3.19 28.53 -13.77
C GLY A 168 -3.96 28.94 -12.52
N SER A 169 -4.58 28.01 -11.78
CA SER A 169 -5.24 28.31 -10.50
C SER A 169 -4.26 28.65 -9.38
N ARG A 170 -2.98 28.32 -9.56
CA ARG A 170 -1.86 28.67 -8.69
C ARG A 170 -0.70 29.21 -9.52
N LYS A 171 0.06 30.16 -8.96
CA LYS A 171 1.24 30.75 -9.60
C LYS A 171 2.56 30.10 -9.18
N GLU A 172 2.63 29.64 -7.92
CA GLU A 172 3.86 29.10 -7.33
C GLU A 172 3.57 27.93 -6.40
N TYR A 173 4.54 27.01 -6.26
CA TYR A 173 4.46 25.93 -5.29
C TYR A 173 4.32 26.47 -3.85
N PRO A 174 3.58 25.77 -2.96
CA PRO A 174 3.34 26.25 -1.61
C PRO A 174 4.61 26.30 -0.75
N SER A 175 4.82 27.41 -0.06
CA SER A 175 5.94 27.61 0.87
C SER A 175 5.76 26.92 2.22
N ASN A 176 4.53 26.50 2.55
CA ASN A 176 4.18 25.82 3.81
C ASN A 176 4.37 24.29 3.76
N GLY A 177 5.05 23.78 2.73
CA GLY A 177 5.44 22.38 2.61
C GLY A 177 4.75 21.64 1.47
N ILE A 178 5.48 20.66 0.91
CA ILE A 178 5.04 19.82 -0.21
C ILE A 178 5.14 18.36 0.23
N ASN A 179 4.08 17.59 0.00
CA ASN A 179 4.01 16.17 0.30
C ASN A 179 4.15 15.35 -1.00
N PHE A 180 5.26 14.62 -1.12
CA PHE A 180 5.55 13.74 -2.26
C PHE A 180 5.07 12.29 -2.04
N ALA A 181 4.54 11.96 -0.87
CA ALA A 181 4.19 10.59 -0.53
C ALA A 181 3.05 10.07 -1.43
N SER A 182 3.23 8.86 -1.96
CA SER A 182 2.19 8.13 -2.68
C SER A 182 1.77 6.90 -1.89
N ALA A 183 0.47 6.77 -1.63
CA ALA A 183 -0.09 5.56 -1.04
C ALA A 183 0.23 4.32 -1.91
N GLY A 184 0.37 3.17 -1.25
CA GLY A 184 0.74 1.90 -1.88
C GLY A 184 2.21 1.79 -2.31
N SER A 185 2.95 2.90 -2.45
CA SER A 185 4.35 2.87 -2.87
C SER A 185 5.25 2.20 -1.83
N GLY A 186 6.29 1.53 -2.31
CA GLY A 186 7.36 0.98 -1.49
C GLY A 186 8.69 1.72 -1.66
N VAL A 187 9.69 1.24 -0.95
CA VAL A 187 11.09 1.65 -1.12
C VAL A 187 11.67 1.01 -2.37
N LEU A 188 11.34 -0.25 -2.63
CA LEU A 188 11.75 -0.96 -3.83
C LEU A 188 10.83 -0.56 -4.98
N ARG A 189 11.43 -0.19 -6.11
CA ARG A 189 10.71 0.27 -7.30
C ARG A 189 9.56 -0.68 -7.72
N PRO A 190 9.70 -2.02 -7.71
CA PRO A 190 8.64 -2.96 -8.11
C PRO A 190 7.41 -3.02 -7.18
N THR A 191 7.50 -2.50 -5.96
CA THR A 191 6.43 -2.64 -4.97
C THR A 191 5.15 -1.96 -5.45
N ASN A 192 4.10 -2.76 -5.68
CA ASN A 192 2.76 -2.34 -6.07
C ASN A 192 2.70 -1.44 -7.33
N GLN A 193 3.63 -1.61 -8.27
CA GLN A 193 3.66 -0.81 -9.52
C GLN A 193 2.37 -0.96 -10.34
N ASP A 194 1.77 -2.14 -10.29
CA ASP A 194 0.50 -2.47 -10.93
C ASP A 194 -0.68 -1.64 -10.39
N LEU A 195 -0.51 -1.01 -9.21
CA LEU A 195 -1.51 -0.15 -8.57
C LEU A 195 -1.40 1.33 -8.96
N GLY A 196 -0.53 1.68 -9.91
CA GLY A 196 -0.35 3.07 -10.36
C GLY A 196 0.25 4.01 -9.30
N VAL A 197 1.07 3.46 -8.41
CA VAL A 197 1.76 4.22 -7.36
C VAL A 197 2.88 5.08 -7.95
N THR A 198 3.27 6.16 -7.27
CA THR A 198 4.53 6.87 -7.54
C THR A 198 5.64 6.26 -6.66
N PRO A 199 6.59 5.46 -7.20
CA PRO A 199 7.68 4.88 -6.43
C PRO A 199 8.57 5.95 -5.80
N ILE A 200 9.28 5.62 -4.72
CA ILE A 200 10.10 6.59 -4.00
C ILE A 200 11.21 7.21 -4.87
N GLN A 201 11.69 6.46 -5.87
CA GLN A 201 12.66 6.92 -6.87
C GLN A 201 12.08 8.03 -7.75
N ASP A 202 10.78 8.02 -7.99
CA ASP A 202 10.10 9.06 -8.78
C ASP A 202 9.71 10.24 -7.86
N GLN A 203 9.37 9.99 -6.59
CA GLN A 203 9.16 11.04 -5.58
C GLN A 203 10.41 11.91 -5.36
N ILE A 204 11.60 11.31 -5.30
CA ILE A 204 12.86 12.09 -5.24
C ILE A 204 13.11 12.86 -6.54
N GLN A 205 12.68 12.33 -7.68
CA GLN A 205 12.80 13.03 -8.96
C GLN A 205 11.87 14.26 -9.01
N GLN A 206 10.65 14.15 -8.48
CA GLN A 206 9.74 15.30 -8.31
C GLN A 206 10.38 16.40 -7.46
N PHE A 207 11.01 16.03 -6.33
CA PHE A 207 11.75 16.98 -5.50
C PHE A 207 12.92 17.62 -6.25
N LYS A 208 13.75 16.83 -6.96
CA LYS A 208 14.85 17.34 -7.79
C LYS A 208 14.37 18.33 -8.84
N THR A 209 13.24 18.06 -9.49
CA THR A 209 12.65 18.96 -10.48
C THR A 209 12.35 20.32 -9.86
N LEU A 210 11.81 20.39 -8.65
CA LEU A 210 11.59 21.68 -7.96
C LEU A 210 12.90 22.44 -7.72
N VAL A 211 13.97 21.73 -7.34
CA VAL A 211 15.29 22.35 -7.13
C VAL A 211 15.87 22.86 -8.45
N GLN A 212 15.86 22.02 -9.49
CA GLN A 212 16.45 22.33 -10.80
C GLN A 212 15.74 23.46 -11.53
N GLN A 213 14.42 23.57 -11.35
CA GLN A 213 13.60 24.62 -11.94
C GLN A 213 13.51 25.87 -11.06
N ASN A 214 14.30 25.95 -9.98
CA ASN A 214 14.31 27.07 -9.04
C ASN A 214 12.94 27.38 -8.41
N HIS A 215 12.05 26.40 -8.31
CA HIS A 215 10.78 26.53 -7.60
C HIS A 215 10.97 26.53 -6.07
N ILE A 216 12.08 25.97 -5.59
CA ILE A 216 12.49 26.01 -4.19
C ILE A 216 13.96 26.43 -4.09
N THR A 217 14.25 27.35 -3.19
CA THR A 217 15.61 27.86 -2.96
C THR A 217 16.41 26.95 -2.04
N LYS A 218 17.75 27.02 -2.14
CA LYS A 218 18.65 26.32 -1.21
C LYS A 218 18.38 26.66 0.25
N LYS A 219 18.04 27.92 0.56
CA LYS A 219 17.67 28.36 1.91
C LYS A 219 16.41 27.66 2.40
N GLN A 220 15.35 27.64 1.59
CA GLN A 220 14.11 26.92 1.93
C GLN A 220 14.38 25.44 2.19
N ILE A 221 15.22 24.78 1.38
CA ILE A 221 15.61 23.38 1.59
C ILE A 221 16.34 23.20 2.92
N GLN A 222 17.31 24.07 3.25
CA GLN A 222 18.08 23.94 4.50
C GLN A 222 17.25 24.21 5.77
N GLU A 223 16.22 25.06 5.66
CA GLU A 223 15.31 25.41 6.77
C GLU A 223 14.13 24.43 6.90
N SER A 224 13.81 23.67 5.86
CA SER A 224 12.72 22.71 5.86
C SER A 224 12.99 21.49 6.73
N LEU A 225 11.91 20.92 7.27
CA LEU A 225 11.90 19.60 7.90
C LEU A 225 11.60 18.53 6.85
N PHE A 226 12.47 17.53 6.74
CA PHE A 226 12.31 16.39 5.85
C PHE A 226 11.81 15.19 6.63
N PHE A 227 10.65 14.66 6.24
CA PHE A 227 10.07 13.46 6.84
C PHE A 227 10.20 12.29 5.88
N TYR A 228 10.69 11.17 6.43
CA TYR A 228 10.82 9.92 5.70
C TYR A 228 10.08 8.80 6.46
N GLU A 229 9.12 8.17 5.77
CA GLU A 229 8.50 6.91 6.17
C GLU A 229 8.14 6.15 4.89
N SER A 230 8.72 4.97 4.71
CA SER A 230 8.40 4.05 3.61
C SER A 230 8.99 2.67 3.94
N GLY A 231 8.37 1.60 3.43
CA GLY A 231 8.81 0.21 3.62
C GLY A 231 7.71 -0.75 4.08
N SER A 232 6.59 -0.24 4.61
CA SER A 232 5.48 -1.08 5.08
C SER A 232 4.86 -1.90 3.95
N ASN A 233 4.70 -1.30 2.76
CA ASN A 233 4.17 -1.98 1.58
C ASN A 233 5.13 -3.07 1.09
N ASP A 234 6.44 -2.82 1.02
CA ASP A 234 7.44 -3.82 0.62
C ASP A 234 7.38 -5.06 1.51
N ILE A 235 7.36 -4.84 2.84
CA ILE A 235 7.30 -5.94 3.80
C ILE A 235 5.95 -6.65 3.74
N PHE A 236 4.82 -5.96 3.53
CA PHE A 236 3.53 -6.62 3.39
C PHE A 236 3.47 -7.45 2.10
N SER A 237 3.89 -6.87 0.97
CA SER A 237 3.91 -7.51 -0.34
C SER A 237 4.84 -8.72 -0.39
N TYR A 238 5.92 -8.76 0.40
CA TYR A 238 6.77 -9.95 0.56
C TYR A 238 5.98 -11.20 1.03
N PHE A 239 4.90 -11.02 1.79
CA PHE A 239 4.06 -12.14 2.27
C PHE A 239 2.78 -12.33 1.43
N TYR A 240 2.55 -11.49 0.42
CA TYR A 240 1.33 -11.52 -0.37
C TYR A 240 1.50 -12.46 -1.60
N PRO A 241 0.53 -13.35 -1.88
CA PRO A 241 0.75 -14.59 -2.66
C PRO A 241 0.88 -14.45 -4.18
N PHE A 242 1.13 -13.26 -4.74
CA PHE A 242 1.20 -13.15 -6.21
C PHE A 242 2.43 -13.82 -6.81
N ASP A 243 3.60 -13.68 -6.17
CA ASP A 243 4.82 -14.38 -6.56
C ASP A 243 5.59 -14.82 -5.31
N ALA A 244 6.25 -15.99 -5.39
CA ALA A 244 7.15 -16.42 -4.34
C ALA A 244 8.32 -15.43 -4.27
N PRO A 245 8.66 -14.88 -3.09
CA PRO A 245 9.80 -13.99 -2.97
C PRO A 245 11.08 -14.69 -3.41
N THR A 246 11.83 -14.06 -4.29
CA THR A 246 13.12 -14.57 -4.78
C THR A 246 14.26 -14.35 -3.78
N LEU A 247 14.10 -13.37 -2.88
CA LEU A 247 15.06 -13.04 -1.84
C LEU A 247 14.65 -13.64 -0.49
N THR A 248 15.65 -13.99 0.32
CA THR A 248 15.43 -14.29 1.74
C THR A 248 14.93 -13.02 2.46
N PRO A 249 14.24 -13.15 3.62
CA PRO A 249 13.75 -12.00 4.37
C PRO A 249 14.84 -10.97 4.69
N ASP A 250 16.04 -11.45 5.06
CA ASP A 250 17.15 -10.58 5.41
C ASP A 250 17.75 -9.89 4.17
N ALA A 251 17.94 -10.62 3.06
CA ALA A 251 18.41 -10.03 1.80
C ALA A 251 17.43 -8.97 1.27
N TYR A 252 16.12 -9.24 1.37
CA TYR A 252 15.08 -8.29 0.95
C TYR A 252 15.13 -7.00 1.78
N VAL A 253 15.27 -7.11 3.11
CA VAL A 253 15.44 -5.94 3.99
C VAL A 253 16.74 -5.17 3.68
N GLN A 254 17.84 -5.87 3.35
CA GLN A 254 19.09 -5.19 2.94
C GLN A 254 18.93 -4.43 1.63
N SER A 255 18.20 -4.98 0.64
CA SER A 255 17.86 -4.26 -0.58
C SER A 255 17.05 -3.00 -0.28
N MET A 256 16.05 -3.09 0.62
CA MET A 256 15.30 -1.91 1.04
C MET A 256 16.22 -0.85 1.66
N LEU A 257 17.09 -1.23 2.61
CA LEU A 257 18.01 -0.30 3.29
C LEU A 257 19.01 0.37 2.34
N THR A 258 19.43 -0.33 1.29
CA THR A 258 20.28 0.23 0.22
C THR A 258 19.56 1.38 -0.49
N GLU A 259 18.32 1.16 -0.90
CA GLU A 259 17.49 2.17 -1.56
C GLU A 259 17.19 3.36 -0.63
N VAL A 260 16.91 3.11 0.67
CA VAL A 260 16.75 4.21 1.64
C VAL A 260 18.02 5.05 1.76
N THR A 261 19.17 4.38 1.86
CA THR A 261 20.47 5.06 2.00
C THR A 261 20.75 5.93 0.78
N ASN A 262 20.43 5.44 -0.42
CA ASN A 262 20.52 6.20 -1.66
C ASN A 262 19.55 7.39 -1.70
N PHE A 263 18.30 7.22 -1.27
CA PHE A 263 17.32 8.30 -1.19
C PHE A 263 17.77 9.41 -0.24
N VAL A 264 18.22 9.03 0.97
CA VAL A 264 18.71 9.96 1.99
C VAL A 264 19.96 10.71 1.50
N ASP A 265 20.89 10.00 0.84
CA ASP A 265 22.07 10.62 0.24
C ASP A 265 21.71 11.72 -0.77
N GLN A 266 20.70 11.46 -1.61
CA GLN A 266 20.22 12.41 -2.60
C GLN A 266 19.60 13.67 -1.98
N ILE A 267 18.71 13.55 -0.99
CA ILE A 267 18.11 14.74 -0.35
C ILE A 267 19.17 15.57 0.40
N CYS A 268 20.15 14.91 1.04
CA CYS A 268 21.23 15.59 1.75
C CYS A 268 22.14 16.37 0.79
N LYS A 269 22.48 15.77 -0.36
CA LYS A 269 23.25 16.43 -1.45
C LYS A 269 22.51 17.65 -2.03
N LEU A 270 21.18 17.60 -2.08
CA LEU A 270 20.34 18.72 -2.52
C LEU A 270 20.18 19.82 -1.47
N GLY A 271 20.63 19.59 -0.23
CA GLY A 271 20.67 20.62 0.81
C GLY A 271 19.82 20.33 2.04
N ALA A 272 19.14 19.18 2.13
CA ALA A 272 18.37 18.82 3.32
C ALA A 272 19.28 18.79 4.56
N ARG A 273 18.86 19.45 5.65
CA ARG A 273 19.63 19.50 6.90
C ARG A 273 18.88 19.04 8.13
N ARG A 274 17.54 19.04 8.14
CA ARG A 274 16.75 18.60 9.30
C ARG A 274 15.89 17.41 8.89
N ILE A 275 16.32 16.21 9.27
CA ILE A 275 15.78 14.97 8.72
C ILE A 275 15.18 14.12 9.85
N ALA A 276 13.93 13.71 9.71
CA ALA A 276 13.30 12.74 10.58
C ALA A 276 13.03 11.44 9.82
N LEU A 277 13.66 10.36 10.27
CA LEU A 277 13.43 9.01 9.80
C LEU A 277 12.46 8.32 10.76
N PHE A 278 11.24 8.05 10.30
CA PHE A 278 10.25 7.34 11.10
C PHE A 278 10.38 5.84 10.88
N SER A 279 10.48 5.09 11.97
CA SER A 279 10.42 3.62 11.92
C SER A 279 9.06 3.19 11.37
N LEU A 280 8.99 2.04 10.72
CA LEU A 280 7.72 1.40 10.40
C LEU A 280 6.95 1.05 11.68
N GLY A 281 5.62 1.10 11.62
CA GLY A 281 4.75 0.50 12.63
C GLY A 281 4.85 -1.03 12.63
N PRO A 282 4.18 -1.72 13.57
CA PRO A 282 4.16 -3.18 13.59
C PRO A 282 3.25 -3.75 12.49
N VAL A 283 3.74 -3.79 11.25
CA VAL A 283 2.99 -4.21 10.05
C VAL A 283 2.32 -5.57 10.22
N GLY A 284 2.97 -6.53 10.88
CA GLY A 284 2.38 -7.84 11.16
C GLY A 284 1.15 -7.80 12.08
N CYS A 285 0.80 -6.64 12.64
CA CYS A 285 -0.35 -6.45 13.51
C CYS A 285 -1.53 -5.72 12.84
N VAL A 286 -1.42 -5.31 11.56
CA VAL A 286 -2.56 -4.69 10.86
C VAL A 286 -3.70 -5.71 10.68
N PRO A 287 -4.97 -5.26 10.59
CA PRO A 287 -6.10 -6.14 10.32
C PRO A 287 -5.97 -6.92 9.01
N ALA A 288 -5.45 -6.29 7.94
CA ALA A 288 -5.26 -6.89 6.61
C ALA A 288 -4.35 -8.14 6.61
N ARG A 289 -3.67 -8.46 7.72
CA ARG A 289 -2.94 -9.73 7.85
C ARG A 289 -3.84 -10.95 7.62
N THR A 290 -5.17 -10.82 7.78
CA THR A 290 -6.14 -11.89 7.47
C THR A 290 -6.13 -12.31 6.00
N LEU A 291 -5.61 -11.47 5.11
CA LEU A 291 -5.46 -11.76 3.68
C LEU A 291 -4.23 -12.64 3.39
N LEU A 292 -3.34 -12.83 4.37
CA LEU A 292 -2.05 -13.48 4.16
C LEU A 292 -2.11 -14.97 4.51
N PRO A 293 -1.62 -15.86 3.63
CA PRO A 293 -1.53 -17.28 3.92
C PRO A 293 -0.73 -17.56 5.20
N GLY A 294 -1.33 -18.30 6.14
CA GLY A 294 -0.69 -18.72 7.39
C GLY A 294 -0.50 -17.61 8.44
N ALA A 295 -1.01 -16.40 8.21
CA ALA A 295 -1.00 -15.35 9.21
C ALA A 295 -2.08 -15.60 10.29
N PRO A 296 -1.74 -15.48 11.59
CA PRO A 296 -2.70 -15.71 12.66
C PRO A 296 -3.68 -14.55 12.82
N VAL A 297 -4.93 -14.86 13.16
CA VAL A 297 -5.97 -13.86 13.47
C VAL A 297 -5.82 -13.33 14.90
N ASN A 298 -5.52 -14.21 15.86
CA ASN A 298 -5.51 -13.89 17.30
C ASN A 298 -4.21 -13.24 17.81
N LYS A 299 -3.18 -13.09 16.97
CA LYS A 299 -1.91 -12.46 17.33
C LYS A 299 -1.28 -11.82 16.10
N CYS A 300 -0.26 -10.98 16.29
CA CYS A 300 0.47 -10.43 15.16
C CYS A 300 1.28 -11.51 14.44
N TYR A 301 1.47 -11.32 13.13
CA TYR A 301 2.31 -12.17 12.32
C TYR A 301 3.80 -11.91 12.64
N GLY A 302 4.39 -12.80 13.45
CA GLY A 302 5.74 -12.66 13.97
C GLY A 302 6.84 -12.60 12.90
N LYS A 303 6.71 -13.39 11.83
CA LYS A 303 7.68 -13.42 10.71
C LYS A 303 7.80 -12.05 10.05
N MET A 304 6.66 -11.44 9.73
CA MET A 304 6.59 -10.09 9.16
C MET A 304 7.17 -9.04 10.12
N ASN A 305 6.81 -9.10 11.41
CA ASN A 305 7.34 -8.18 12.41
C ASN A 305 8.85 -8.36 12.68
N LYS A 306 9.44 -9.51 12.36
CA LYS A 306 10.91 -9.69 12.40
C LYS A 306 11.58 -8.85 11.31
N MET A 307 11.08 -8.90 10.06
CA MET A 307 11.57 -8.05 8.97
C MET A 307 11.44 -6.57 9.30
N VAL A 308 10.28 -6.16 9.84
CA VAL A 308 10.05 -4.78 10.30
C VAL A 308 11.11 -4.34 11.31
N LYS A 309 11.42 -5.17 12.31
CA LYS A 309 12.43 -4.86 13.34
C LYS A 309 13.83 -4.73 12.73
N ASN A 310 14.20 -5.62 11.81
CA ASN A 310 15.49 -5.57 11.12
C ASN A 310 15.64 -4.29 10.29
N TYR A 311 14.61 -3.95 9.50
CA TYR A 311 14.57 -2.70 8.72
C TYR A 311 14.65 -1.47 9.63
N ASN A 312 13.85 -1.44 10.70
CA ASN A 312 13.83 -0.34 11.66
C ASN A 312 15.18 -0.13 12.38
N MET A 313 15.94 -1.20 12.62
CA MET A 313 17.29 -1.13 13.17
C MET A 313 18.28 -0.53 12.17
N GLY A 314 18.22 -0.96 10.91
CA GLY A 314 19.02 -0.38 9.83
C GLY A 314 18.74 1.10 9.63
N LEU A 315 17.46 1.49 9.62
CA LEU A 315 17.05 2.90 9.52
C LEU A 315 17.55 3.74 10.69
N GLN A 316 17.53 3.20 11.92
CA GLN A 316 18.10 3.88 13.08
C GLN A 316 19.61 4.08 12.93
N ASN A 317 20.33 3.10 12.40
CA ASN A 317 21.76 3.21 12.18
C ASN A 317 22.09 4.22 11.08
N LEU A 318 21.32 4.24 9.98
CA LEU A 318 21.43 5.26 8.94
C LEU A 318 21.25 6.68 9.52
N GLY A 319 20.25 6.87 10.39
CA GLY A 319 20.05 8.17 11.05
C GLY A 319 21.28 8.67 11.81
N LYS A 320 22.08 7.78 12.39
CA LYS A 320 23.31 8.16 13.11
C LYS A 320 24.45 8.57 12.18
N THR A 321 24.48 8.07 10.93
CA THR A 321 25.57 8.36 9.99
C THR A 321 25.37 9.65 9.22
N ILE A 322 24.13 10.16 9.14
CA ILE A 322 23.79 11.38 8.39
C ILE A 322 24.61 12.60 8.85
N PRO A 323 24.66 12.98 10.16
CA PRO A 323 25.42 14.15 10.59
C PRO A 323 26.93 14.04 10.34
N THR A 324 27.48 12.81 10.38
CA THR A 324 28.89 12.55 10.09
C THR A 324 29.20 12.69 8.60
N LYS A 325 28.31 12.18 7.74
CA LYS A 325 28.50 12.23 6.27
C LYS A 325 28.18 13.60 5.68
N TYR A 326 27.24 14.33 6.29
CA TYR A 326 26.82 15.67 5.86
C TYR A 326 26.92 16.65 7.04
N PRO A 327 28.08 17.31 7.21
CA PRO A 327 28.25 18.31 8.26
C PRO A 327 27.16 19.39 8.23
N GLY A 328 26.72 19.81 9.41
CA GLY A 328 25.61 20.76 9.59
C GLY A 328 24.22 20.16 9.42
N SER A 329 24.09 18.84 9.20
CA SER A 329 22.80 18.15 9.22
C SER A 329 22.48 17.56 10.60
N PHE A 330 21.20 17.53 10.91
CA PHE A 330 20.60 16.91 12.07
C PHE A 330 19.64 15.83 11.59
N ALA A 331 19.80 14.63 12.14
CA ALA A 331 18.91 13.51 11.86
C ALA A 331 18.34 12.95 13.17
N VAL A 332 17.03 12.68 13.16
CA VAL A 332 16.33 12.02 14.26
C VAL A 332 15.65 10.75 13.78
N TYR A 333 15.62 9.75 14.65
CA TYR A 333 14.90 8.51 14.49
C TYR A 333 13.64 8.53 15.35
N GLY A 334 12.47 8.50 14.71
CA GLY A 334 11.18 8.36 15.39
C GLY A 334 10.78 6.90 15.53
N ALA A 335 10.73 6.39 16.76
CA ALA A 335 10.41 5.00 17.08
C ALA A 335 8.89 4.74 17.10
N VAL A 336 8.24 4.86 15.95
CA VAL A 336 6.80 4.59 15.77
C VAL A 336 6.45 3.16 16.19
N TYR A 337 7.27 2.15 15.86
CA TYR A 337 7.03 0.76 16.26
C TYR A 337 6.81 0.63 17.76
N LYS A 338 7.77 1.13 18.55
CA LYS A 338 7.71 1.11 20.02
C LYS A 338 6.52 1.93 20.51
N THR A 339 6.22 3.03 19.82
CA THR A 339 5.09 3.88 20.18
C THR A 339 3.75 3.20 20.04
N VAL A 340 3.50 2.58 18.90
CA VAL A 340 2.30 1.80 18.64
C VAL A 340 2.21 0.59 19.58
N GLN A 341 3.32 -0.10 19.86
CA GLN A 341 3.30 -1.24 20.81
C GLN A 341 2.83 -0.84 22.22
N ILE A 342 3.12 0.37 22.67
CA ILE A 342 2.68 0.86 23.99
C ILE A 342 1.16 1.09 24.00
N PHE A 343 0.58 1.59 22.91
CA PHE A 343 -0.88 1.70 22.79
C PHE A 343 -1.54 0.32 22.68
N ARG A 344 -0.92 -0.60 21.94
CA ARG A 344 -1.37 -2.00 21.82
C ARG A 344 -1.35 -2.75 23.15
N ALA A 345 -0.46 -2.39 24.07
CA ALA A 345 -0.41 -2.95 25.41
C ALA A 345 -1.55 -2.47 26.33
N ASN A 346 -2.45 -1.58 25.85
CA ASN A 346 -3.62 -1.12 26.59
C ASN A 346 -4.94 -1.44 25.85
N PRO A 347 -5.30 -2.73 25.68
CA PRO A 347 -6.50 -3.14 24.97
C PRO A 347 -7.81 -2.81 25.73
N LYS A 348 -7.73 -2.42 27.01
CA LYS A 348 -8.91 -1.94 27.76
C LYS A 348 -9.38 -0.57 27.30
N ARG A 349 -8.47 0.24 26.76
CA ARG A 349 -8.76 1.60 26.30
C ARG A 349 -9.03 1.69 24.81
N TYR A 350 -8.43 0.80 24.02
CA TYR A 350 -8.52 0.84 22.57
C TYR A 350 -8.79 -0.57 22.02
N ASP A 351 -9.59 -0.65 20.96
CA ASP A 351 -9.56 -1.79 20.07
C ASP A 351 -8.26 -1.72 19.25
N VAL A 352 -7.35 -2.63 19.57
CA VAL A 352 -5.99 -2.70 19.01
C VAL A 352 -5.85 -3.76 17.92
N THR A 353 -6.97 -4.38 17.53
CA THR A 353 -6.99 -5.54 16.64
C THR A 353 -7.90 -5.34 15.43
N ASN A 354 -9.11 -4.79 15.62
CA ASN A 354 -10.07 -4.61 14.56
C ASN A 354 -9.93 -3.24 13.87
N ALA A 355 -10.30 -3.16 12.60
CA ALA A 355 -10.53 -1.90 11.90
C ALA A 355 -11.87 -1.29 12.30
N CYS A 356 -11.93 0.04 12.43
CA CYS A 356 -13.20 0.74 12.61
C CYS A 356 -14.06 0.70 11.34
N CYS A 357 -13.43 0.77 10.17
CA CYS A 357 -14.07 0.82 8.86
C CYS A 357 -13.59 -0.32 7.97
N GLY A 358 -14.50 -1.16 7.51
CA GLY A 358 -14.21 -2.35 6.72
C GLY A 358 -15.24 -3.45 6.97
N ASP A 359 -14.96 -4.66 6.53
CA ASP A 359 -15.79 -5.83 6.87
C ASP A 359 -14.96 -7.13 6.93
N GLY A 360 -15.58 -8.19 7.44
CA GLY A 360 -14.98 -9.51 7.61
C GLY A 360 -14.12 -9.63 8.87
N THR A 361 -13.32 -10.69 8.94
CA THR A 361 -12.45 -10.98 10.09
C THR A 361 -11.52 -9.81 10.37
N LEU A 362 -11.54 -9.29 11.60
CA LEU A 362 -10.84 -8.07 12.04
C LEU A 362 -11.22 -6.77 11.30
N GLY A 363 -12.26 -6.77 10.46
CA GLY A 363 -12.51 -5.71 9.48
C GLY A 363 -11.44 -5.66 8.38
N GLY A 364 -10.71 -6.77 8.18
CA GLY A 364 -9.52 -6.86 7.34
C GLY A 364 -9.74 -7.37 5.92
N LEU A 365 -10.97 -7.75 5.54
CA LEU A 365 -11.26 -8.41 4.26
C LEU A 365 -11.82 -7.47 3.18
N LEU A 366 -12.47 -6.38 3.59
CA LEU A 366 -13.07 -5.41 2.69
C LEU A 366 -12.53 -4.01 2.95
N GLN A 367 -12.16 -3.32 1.89
CA GLN A 367 -11.70 -1.93 1.96
C GLN A 367 -12.82 -1.01 2.47
N CYS A 368 -12.46 -0.12 3.39
CA CYS A 368 -13.33 0.96 3.85
C CYS A 368 -13.88 1.78 2.67
N GLY A 369 -15.19 2.11 2.71
CA GLY A 369 -15.85 2.90 1.65
C GLY A 369 -16.24 2.12 0.39
N LYS A 370 -15.90 0.83 0.27
CA LYS A 370 -16.42 -0.04 -0.80
C LYS A 370 -17.74 -0.69 -0.37
N GLU A 371 -18.62 -0.96 -1.34
CA GLU A 371 -19.95 -1.53 -1.09
C GLU A 371 -19.88 -2.73 -0.12
N GLY A 372 -20.72 -2.69 0.93
CA GLY A 372 -20.74 -3.69 2.00
C GLY A 372 -19.86 -3.37 3.22
N TYR A 373 -19.08 -2.28 3.21
CA TYR A 373 -18.29 -1.88 4.38
C TYR A 373 -19.18 -1.55 5.58
N LYS A 374 -18.65 -1.81 6.78
CA LYS A 374 -19.23 -1.38 8.06
C LYS A 374 -18.37 -0.28 8.65
N LEU A 375 -19.00 0.55 9.47
CA LEU A 375 -18.36 1.63 10.21
C LEU A 375 -18.65 1.52 11.69
N CYS A 376 -17.62 1.64 12.52
CA CYS A 376 -17.75 1.63 13.97
C CYS A 376 -18.40 2.93 14.49
N ALA A 377 -19.09 2.86 15.63
CA ALA A 377 -19.74 4.04 16.22
C ALA A 377 -18.75 5.06 16.82
N LYS A 378 -17.56 4.61 17.25
CA LYS A 378 -16.60 5.45 17.98
C LYS A 378 -15.16 5.28 17.45
N PRO A 379 -14.79 5.97 16.36
CA PRO A 379 -13.47 5.82 15.73
C PRO A 379 -12.28 6.11 16.65
N ASN A 380 -12.45 6.95 17.68
CA ASN A 380 -11.39 7.28 18.64
C ASN A 380 -11.06 6.14 19.61
N GLU A 381 -11.92 5.13 19.73
CA GLU A 381 -11.66 3.92 20.52
C GLU A 381 -10.92 2.86 19.69
N TYR A 382 -10.66 3.08 18.40
CA TYR A 382 -9.98 2.14 17.51
C TYR A 382 -8.56 2.61 17.17
N LEU A 383 -7.60 1.68 17.22
CA LEU A 383 -6.25 1.94 16.74
C LEU A 383 -6.25 2.13 15.22
N PHE A 384 -6.97 1.27 14.51
CA PHE A 384 -7.03 1.24 13.06
C PHE A 384 -8.31 1.88 12.53
N TRP A 385 -8.17 2.80 11.57
CA TRP A 385 -9.30 3.31 10.81
C TRP A 385 -9.78 2.26 9.82
N ASP A 386 -8.91 1.84 8.91
CA ASP A 386 -9.17 0.77 7.94
C ASP A 386 -8.24 -0.43 8.20
N TYR A 387 -8.26 -1.41 7.30
CA TYR A 387 -7.49 -2.64 7.43
C TYR A 387 -5.95 -2.49 7.43
N PHE A 388 -5.40 -1.31 7.16
CA PHE A 388 -3.95 -1.03 7.18
C PHE A 388 -3.63 0.15 8.09
N HIS A 389 -4.45 1.18 8.05
CA HIS A 389 -4.05 2.52 8.48
C HIS A 389 -4.60 2.88 9.86
N PRO A 390 -3.81 3.61 10.68
CA PRO A 390 -4.28 4.16 11.93
C PRO A 390 -5.46 5.13 11.81
N SER A 391 -6.27 5.20 12.86
CA SER A 391 -7.24 6.29 13.05
C SER A 391 -6.56 7.64 13.22
N GLU A 392 -7.26 8.73 12.92
CA GLU A 392 -6.77 10.08 13.20
C GLU A 392 -6.36 10.21 14.66
N HIS A 393 -7.14 9.61 15.58
CA HIS A 393 -6.82 9.60 17.00
C HIS A 393 -5.46 8.95 17.28
N THR A 394 -5.20 7.81 16.66
CA THR A 394 -3.91 7.11 16.78
C THR A 394 -2.78 7.93 16.15
N TYR A 395 -3.00 8.53 14.98
CA TYR A 395 -2.03 9.47 14.40
C TYR A 395 -1.72 10.63 15.34
N LYS A 396 -2.73 11.24 15.97
CA LYS A 396 -2.53 12.32 16.97
C LYS A 396 -1.65 11.87 18.14
N LEU A 397 -1.87 10.66 18.66
CA LEU A 397 -1.08 10.10 19.75
C LEU A 397 0.37 9.82 19.33
N ILE A 398 0.58 9.28 18.12
CA ILE A 398 1.91 9.08 17.53
C ILE A 398 2.60 10.43 17.38
N SER A 399 1.93 11.43 16.79
CA SER A 399 2.48 12.77 16.58
C SER A 399 2.89 13.44 17.87
N LYS A 400 2.08 13.36 18.94
CA LYS A 400 2.47 13.88 20.26
C LYS A 400 3.71 13.18 20.82
N ALA A 401 3.81 11.87 20.67
CA ALA A 401 4.97 11.10 21.12
C ALA A 401 6.25 11.43 20.33
N LEU A 402 6.13 11.79 19.05
CA LEU A 402 7.26 12.22 18.23
C LEU A 402 7.62 13.70 18.45
N TRP A 403 6.63 14.55 18.68
CA TRP A 403 6.81 15.99 18.83
C TRP A 403 7.55 16.37 20.09
N SER A 404 7.09 15.88 21.25
CA SER A 404 7.63 16.25 22.56
C SER A 404 8.00 15.04 23.42
N GLY A 405 8.13 13.85 22.83
CA GLY A 405 8.48 12.64 23.57
C GLY A 405 9.94 12.56 23.97
N THR A 406 10.24 11.58 24.84
CA THR A 406 11.60 11.31 25.32
C THR A 406 12.42 10.50 24.30
N HIS A 407 13.71 10.27 24.58
CA HIS A 407 14.62 9.48 23.74
C HIS A 407 14.10 8.06 23.42
N SER A 408 13.21 7.52 24.25
CA SER A 408 12.56 6.24 24.00
C SER A 408 11.64 6.28 22.75
N ARG A 409 11.06 7.45 22.45
CA ARG A 409 10.10 7.70 21.36
C ARG A 409 10.76 8.30 20.13
N VAL A 410 11.70 9.21 20.33
CA VAL A 410 12.35 9.96 19.26
C VAL A 410 13.73 10.38 19.74
N ARG A 411 14.77 10.18 18.92
CA ARG A 411 16.17 10.35 19.35
C ARG A 411 17.06 10.78 18.19
N PRO A 412 18.16 11.53 18.43
CA PRO A 412 18.68 11.93 19.73
C PRO A 412 17.88 13.05 20.41
N VAL A 413 17.08 13.80 19.66
CA VAL A 413 16.17 14.83 20.18
C VAL A 413 14.77 14.64 19.60
N ASN A 414 13.76 15.31 20.15
CA ASN A 414 12.39 15.26 19.62
C ASN A 414 12.17 16.20 18.43
N LEU A 415 11.02 16.04 17.74
CA LEU A 415 10.75 16.84 16.53
C LEU A 415 10.60 18.33 16.85
N LYS A 416 10.09 18.70 18.04
CA LYS A 416 10.03 20.11 18.47
C LYS A 416 11.42 20.73 18.54
N THR A 417 12.39 20.03 19.13
CA THR A 417 13.78 20.47 19.16
C THR A 417 14.38 20.53 17.75
N LEU A 418 14.16 19.49 16.93
CA LEU A 418 14.66 19.48 15.54
C LEU A 418 14.11 20.65 14.71
N ALA A 419 12.82 21.00 14.88
CA ALA A 419 12.18 22.14 14.20
C ALA A 419 12.87 23.47 14.51
N ASN A 420 13.40 23.62 15.72
CA ASN A 420 14.04 24.84 16.20
C ASN A 420 15.57 24.87 15.99
N MET A 421 16.18 23.79 15.49
CA MET A 421 17.62 23.76 15.20
C MET A 421 17.93 24.60 13.98
N THR A 422 18.86 25.54 14.08
CA THR A 422 19.38 26.28 12.92
C THR A 422 20.65 25.59 12.41
N SER A 423 20.72 25.38 11.11
CA SER A 423 21.94 24.89 10.46
C SER A 423 22.96 26.04 10.51
N THR A 424 24.04 25.91 11.26
CA THR A 424 25.15 26.87 11.18
C THR A 424 25.83 26.69 9.83
N SER A 425 25.86 27.79 9.05
CA SER A 425 26.43 27.88 7.70
C SER A 425 27.89 27.50 7.62
#